data_AF-A0A1B6L7S0-F1
#
_entry.id   AF-A0A1B6L7S0-F1
#
_cell.length_a   1.000
_cell.length_b   1.000
_cell.length_c   1.000
_cell.angle_alpha   90.00
_cell.angle_beta   90.00
_cell.angle_gamma   90.00
#
_symmetry.space_group_name_H-M   'P 1'
#
loop_
_entity.id
_entity.type
_entity.pdbx_description
1 polymer ?
#
loop_
_entity_poly.entity_id
_entity_poly.type
_entity_poly.pdbx_seq_one_letter_code
_entity_poly.pdbx_strand_id
1 'polypeptide(L)'
;MSRFVTNSFQLCVAQLKISSQTLVSRKSPCIQCIRCYRPRKPFWLPMAKSKMFRIPKKPNIPVEEDVELSRLYNVWRTNIKSIQHHFKEQLRAQTTGIEVIEERRQRALEHHANCVRENELWNAEVAKLREERQAREAAIREKEIQAALAEHEREQKILMEQIDASIRREKEAAKSYITPENIDEAIENALSNVMDHNFCIDLEGNIFKGRYGKPPPSPSDMKPSLSQPSTERQDAQAKEASN
;
A
#
# COMPACT_ATOMS: atom_id res chain seq x y z
N MET A 1 -7.43 -38.86 26.80
CA MET A 1 -7.46 -38.27 25.43
C MET A 1 -8.88 -38.40 24.89
N SER A 2 -9.38 -37.32 24.26
CA SER A 2 -10.57 -37.26 23.38
C SER A 2 -11.95 -37.59 24.00
N ARG A 3 -12.70 -36.61 24.52
CA ARG A 3 -13.58 -35.63 23.83
C ARG A 3 -14.96 -36.18 23.45
N PHE A 4 -15.93 -35.86 24.32
CA PHE A 4 -17.28 -35.36 24.06
C PHE A 4 -17.74 -35.28 22.59
N VAL A 5 -18.81 -36.03 22.26
CA VAL A 5 -19.80 -35.61 21.26
C VAL A 5 -21.19 -36.04 21.76
N THR A 6 -21.77 -35.24 22.64
CA THR A 6 -23.23 -35.21 22.85
C THR A 6 -23.80 -34.02 22.08
N ASN A 7 -25.00 -34.22 21.51
CA ASN A 7 -25.98 -33.18 21.18
C ASN A 7 -25.57 -32.06 20.20
N SER A 8 -25.58 -32.35 18.90
CA SER A 8 -25.58 -31.33 17.85
C SER A 8 -26.97 -30.94 17.33
N PHE A 9 -28.07 -31.56 17.80
CA PHE A 9 -29.42 -31.29 17.28
C PHE A 9 -30.36 -30.52 18.21
N GLN A 10 -29.95 -30.18 19.45
CA GLN A 10 -30.79 -29.42 20.38
C GLN A 10 -30.35 -27.98 20.66
N LEU A 11 -29.21 -27.51 20.13
CA LEU A 11 -28.70 -26.17 20.42
C LEU A 11 -29.04 -25.08 19.40
N CYS A 12 -29.70 -25.39 18.29
CA CYS A 12 -29.92 -24.39 17.23
C CYS A 12 -31.23 -23.58 17.34
N VAL A 13 -32.11 -23.87 18.31
CA VAL A 13 -33.43 -23.20 18.40
C VAL A 13 -33.53 -22.20 19.57
N ALA A 14 -32.62 -22.24 20.54
CA ALA A 14 -32.78 -21.49 21.79
C ALA A 14 -32.15 -20.07 21.81
N GLN A 15 -31.47 -19.61 20.75
CA GLN A 15 -30.77 -18.32 20.74
C GLN A 15 -31.22 -17.32 19.68
N LEU A 16 -32.31 -17.60 18.97
CA LEU A 16 -32.95 -16.59 18.14
C LEU A 16 -34.03 -15.89 18.97
N LYS A 17 -33.61 -14.89 19.76
CA LYS A 17 -34.50 -13.77 20.14
C LYS A 17 -34.83 -13.01 18.84
N ILE A 18 -35.75 -13.58 18.07
CA ILE A 18 -36.32 -12.94 16.88
C ILE A 18 -37.07 -11.72 17.39
N SER A 19 -36.48 -10.55 17.21
CA SER A 19 -37.15 -9.29 17.47
C SER A 19 -38.45 -9.24 16.68
N SER A 20 -39.53 -8.84 17.34
CA SER A 20 -40.87 -8.69 16.75
C SER A 20 -40.92 -7.74 15.54
N GLN A 21 -39.85 -6.97 15.31
CA GLN A 21 -39.65 -6.09 14.17
C GLN A 21 -39.40 -6.84 12.83
N THR A 22 -38.93 -8.09 12.87
CA THR A 22 -38.70 -8.88 11.64
C THR A 22 -39.99 -9.37 10.97
N LEU A 23 -41.14 -9.25 11.65
CA LEU A 23 -42.45 -9.61 11.10
C LEU A 23 -43.03 -8.56 10.14
N VAL A 24 -42.41 -7.38 10.00
CA VAL A 24 -42.89 -6.28 9.14
C VAL A 24 -42.29 -6.34 7.73
N SER A 25 -41.23 -7.11 7.51
CA SER A 25 -40.68 -7.31 6.17
C SER A 25 -41.53 -8.29 5.39
N ARG A 26 -42.11 -7.84 4.27
CA ARG A 26 -42.79 -8.68 3.25
C ARG A 26 -41.90 -9.78 2.64
N LYS A 27 -40.66 -9.92 3.11
CA LYS A 27 -39.69 -10.97 2.77
C LYS A 27 -39.49 -12.00 3.89
N SER A 28 -40.29 -11.98 4.96
CA SER A 28 -40.35 -13.12 5.88
C SER A 28 -40.99 -14.29 5.12
N PRO A 29 -40.34 -15.48 5.05
CA PRO A 29 -40.92 -16.62 4.39
C PRO A 29 -42.22 -16.94 5.11
N CYS A 30 -43.35 -16.63 4.47
CA CYS A 30 -44.64 -16.98 4.99
C CYS A 30 -44.62 -18.48 5.32
N ILE A 31 -45.28 -18.89 6.39
CA ILE A 31 -45.36 -20.28 6.86
C ILE A 31 -45.82 -21.26 5.74
N GLN A 32 -46.36 -20.76 4.62
CA GLN A 32 -46.63 -21.54 3.40
C GLN A 32 -45.36 -22.05 2.71
N CYS A 33 -44.22 -21.35 2.77
CA CYS A 33 -42.95 -21.81 2.23
C CYS A 33 -42.49 -23.11 2.87
N ILE A 34 -42.83 -23.36 4.14
CA ILE A 34 -42.43 -24.57 4.88
C ILE A 34 -43.23 -25.82 4.43
N ARG A 35 -44.32 -25.67 3.66
CA ARG A 35 -45.02 -26.83 3.07
C ARG A 35 -44.18 -27.56 2.00
N CYS A 36 -43.05 -27.00 1.56
CA CYS A 36 -42.08 -27.69 0.71
C CYS A 36 -41.29 -28.79 1.45
N TYR A 37 -41.37 -28.85 2.78
CA TYR A 37 -40.71 -29.85 3.62
C TYR A 37 -41.51 -31.17 3.78
N ARG A 38 -42.64 -31.31 3.07
CA ARG A 38 -43.28 -32.62 2.86
C ARG A 38 -42.61 -33.26 1.65
N PRO A 39 -42.03 -34.47 1.70
CA PRO A 39 -41.27 -35.04 0.60
C PRO A 39 -42.19 -35.37 -0.58
N ARG A 40 -42.42 -34.37 -1.43
CA ARG A 40 -42.92 -34.59 -2.79
C ARG A 40 -41.76 -35.12 -3.63
N LYS A 41 -42.09 -35.86 -4.68
CA LYS A 41 -41.08 -36.31 -5.63
C LYS A 41 -40.46 -35.07 -6.29
N PRO A 42 -39.14 -34.91 -6.27
CA PRO A 42 -38.49 -33.80 -6.96
C PRO A 42 -38.66 -33.96 -8.48
N PHE A 43 -38.55 -32.85 -9.21
CA PHE A 43 -38.82 -32.81 -10.66
C PHE A 43 -37.96 -33.78 -11.48
N TRP A 44 -36.69 -34.01 -11.08
CA TRP A 44 -35.76 -34.91 -11.77
C TRP A 44 -36.03 -36.40 -11.52
N LEU A 45 -36.89 -36.75 -10.57
CA LEU A 45 -37.23 -38.15 -10.30
C LEU A 45 -38.32 -38.60 -11.28
N PRO A 46 -38.12 -39.69 -12.04
CA PRO A 46 -39.12 -40.16 -12.97
C PRO A 46 -40.40 -40.60 -12.25
N MET A 47 -41.52 -40.46 -12.95
CA MET A 47 -42.80 -40.99 -12.50
C MET A 47 -42.70 -42.51 -12.31
N ALA A 48 -43.38 -43.05 -11.30
CA ALA A 48 -43.42 -44.49 -11.08
C ALA A 48 -44.10 -45.20 -12.26
N LYS A 49 -43.58 -46.37 -12.67
CA LYS A 49 -44.13 -47.16 -13.80
C LYS A 49 -45.64 -47.42 -13.66
N SER A 50 -46.11 -47.68 -12.45
CA SER A 50 -47.54 -47.88 -12.13
C SER A 50 -48.43 -46.63 -12.27
N LYS A 51 -47.84 -45.43 -12.32
CA LYS A 51 -48.55 -44.15 -12.49
C LYS A 51 -48.41 -43.59 -13.91
N MET A 52 -47.47 -44.10 -14.70
CA MET A 52 -47.14 -43.59 -16.03
C MET A 52 -48.33 -43.56 -16.99
N PHE A 53 -49.19 -44.58 -16.92
CA PHE A 53 -50.37 -44.72 -17.77
C PHE A 53 -51.69 -44.74 -16.96
N ARG A 54 -51.66 -44.33 -15.68
CA ARG A 54 -52.86 -44.36 -14.82
C ARG A 54 -53.71 -43.12 -15.09
N ILE A 55 -54.83 -43.30 -15.79
CA ILE A 55 -55.85 -42.25 -15.98
C ILE A 55 -56.75 -42.19 -14.73
N PRO A 56 -56.84 -41.04 -14.03
CA PRO A 56 -57.76 -40.90 -12.91
C PRO A 56 -59.20 -40.92 -13.41
N LYS A 57 -60.02 -41.85 -12.89
CA LYS A 57 -61.45 -41.90 -13.20
C LYS A 57 -62.15 -40.74 -12.48
N LYS A 58 -62.94 -39.96 -13.23
CA LYS A 58 -63.81 -38.95 -12.63
C LYS A 58 -64.98 -39.64 -11.92
N PRO A 59 -65.41 -39.18 -10.74
CA PRO A 59 -66.67 -39.64 -10.15
C PRO A 59 -67.83 -39.27 -11.08
N ASN A 60 -68.84 -40.14 -11.17
CA ASN A 60 -70.07 -39.82 -11.88
C ASN A 60 -70.98 -39.06 -10.94
N ILE A 61 -71.19 -37.77 -11.20
CA ILE A 61 -72.05 -36.89 -10.42
C ILE A 61 -73.33 -36.69 -11.25
N PRO A 62 -74.52 -36.79 -10.65
CA PRO A 62 -75.75 -36.51 -11.38
C PRO A 62 -75.78 -35.05 -11.83
N VAL A 63 -76.31 -34.81 -13.04
CA VAL A 63 -76.29 -33.49 -13.70
C VAL A 63 -76.96 -32.41 -12.86
N GLU A 64 -78.03 -32.75 -12.14
CA GLU A 64 -78.75 -31.83 -11.25
C GLU A 64 -77.86 -31.30 -10.12
N GLU A 65 -77.11 -32.19 -9.46
CA GLU A 65 -76.18 -31.79 -8.39
C GLU A 65 -75.05 -30.91 -8.91
N ASP A 66 -74.50 -31.22 -10.09
CA ASP A 66 -73.42 -30.43 -10.70
C ASP A 66 -73.87 -28.98 -11.00
N VAL A 67 -75.11 -28.81 -11.47
CA VAL A 67 -75.70 -27.50 -11.74
C VAL A 67 -75.89 -26.72 -10.44
N GLU A 68 -76.45 -27.34 -9.40
CA GLU A 68 -76.64 -26.68 -8.11
C GLU A 68 -75.30 -26.36 -7.42
N LEU A 69 -74.32 -27.26 -7.46
CA LEU A 69 -72.97 -27.01 -6.95
C LEU A 69 -72.33 -25.81 -7.64
N SER A 70 -72.49 -25.72 -8.97
CA SER A 70 -72.00 -24.58 -9.75
C SER A 70 -72.70 -23.28 -9.35
N ARG A 71 -74.03 -23.30 -9.18
CA ARG A 71 -74.83 -22.16 -8.73
C ARG A 71 -74.39 -21.68 -7.35
N LEU A 72 -74.31 -22.59 -6.38
CA LEU A 72 -73.89 -22.30 -5.01
C LEU A 72 -72.45 -21.77 -4.95
N TYR A 73 -71.54 -22.39 -5.71
CA TYR A 73 -70.16 -21.93 -5.80
C TYR A 73 -70.06 -20.51 -6.36
N ASN A 74 -70.82 -20.19 -7.40
CA ASN A 74 -70.83 -18.85 -8.00
C ASN A 74 -71.37 -17.80 -7.03
N VAL A 75 -72.47 -18.10 -6.33
CA VAL A 75 -73.04 -17.24 -5.29
C VAL A 75 -72.04 -17.02 -4.16
N TRP A 76 -71.48 -18.09 -3.60
CA TRP A 76 -70.48 -18.03 -2.54
C TRP A 76 -69.24 -17.22 -2.96
N ARG A 77 -68.71 -17.49 -4.16
CA ARG A 77 -67.53 -16.80 -4.70
C ARG A 77 -67.78 -15.31 -4.85
N THR A 78 -68.97 -14.94 -5.29
CA THR A 78 -69.38 -13.53 -5.43
C THR A 78 -69.45 -12.86 -4.06
N ASN A 79 -70.07 -13.52 -3.08
CA ASN A 79 -70.16 -13.02 -1.71
C ASN A 79 -68.77 -12.82 -1.08
N ILE A 80 -67.88 -13.81 -1.17
CA ILE A 80 -66.51 -13.69 -0.65
C ILE A 80 -65.72 -12.58 -1.35
N LYS A 81 -65.86 -12.44 -2.68
CA LYS A 81 -65.22 -11.34 -3.42
C LYS A 81 -65.71 -9.97 -2.96
N SER A 82 -67.00 -9.82 -2.69
CA SER A 82 -67.56 -8.55 -2.20
C SER A 82 -66.97 -8.17 -0.83
N ILE A 83 -66.85 -9.14 0.09
CA ILE A 83 -66.25 -8.95 1.41
C ILE A 83 -64.75 -8.57 1.28
N GLN A 84 -64.02 -9.27 0.40
CA GLN A 84 -62.61 -8.94 0.13
C GLN A 84 -62.45 -7.54 -0.44
N HIS A 85 -63.34 -7.11 -1.34
CA HIS A 85 -63.31 -5.78 -1.91
C HIS A 85 -63.53 -4.72 -0.83
N HIS A 86 -64.54 -4.91 0.01
CA HIS A 86 -64.84 -4.02 1.12
C HIS A 86 -63.63 -3.84 2.06
N PHE A 87 -62.99 -4.93 2.50
CA PHE A 87 -61.78 -4.80 3.33
C PHE A 87 -60.61 -4.14 2.60
N LYS A 88 -60.47 -4.39 1.30
CA LYS A 88 -59.43 -3.73 0.49
C LYS A 88 -59.68 -2.22 0.39
N GLU A 89 -60.92 -1.79 0.27
CA GLU A 89 -61.30 -0.37 0.26
C GLU A 89 -61.06 0.27 1.62
N GLN A 90 -61.42 -0.39 2.72
CA GLN A 90 -61.11 0.10 4.07
C GLN A 90 -59.59 0.29 4.27
N LEU A 91 -58.78 -0.69 3.87
CA LEU A 91 -57.32 -0.59 3.94
C LEU A 91 -56.76 0.52 3.03
N ARG A 92 -57.35 0.69 1.83
CA ARG A 92 -57.00 1.79 0.93
C ARG A 92 -57.33 3.14 1.55
N ALA A 93 -58.51 3.30 2.15
CA ALA A 93 -58.90 4.53 2.82
C ALA A 93 -57.95 4.88 3.97
N GLN A 94 -57.56 3.89 4.79
CA GLN A 94 -56.59 4.06 5.88
C GLN A 94 -55.17 4.45 5.40
N THR A 95 -54.81 4.14 4.16
CA THR A 95 -53.44 4.36 3.64
C THR A 95 -53.32 5.51 2.67
N THR A 96 -54.41 5.83 1.97
CA THR A 96 -54.47 6.79 0.86
C THR A 96 -55.23 8.06 1.23
N GLY A 97 -55.79 8.14 2.45
CA GLY A 97 -56.38 9.38 2.96
C GLY A 97 -55.36 10.52 2.88
N ILE A 98 -55.81 11.69 2.40
CA ILE A 98 -54.94 12.87 2.21
C ILE A 98 -54.22 13.21 3.51
N GLU A 99 -54.93 13.18 4.64
CA GLU A 99 -54.39 13.41 5.99
C GLU A 99 -53.26 12.43 6.34
N VAL A 100 -53.45 11.13 6.08
CA VAL A 100 -52.44 10.10 6.37
C VAL A 100 -51.19 10.28 5.49
N ILE A 101 -51.37 10.71 4.24
CA ILE A 101 -50.26 10.99 3.32
C ILE A 101 -49.49 12.23 3.82
N GLU A 102 -50.19 13.29 4.22
CA GLU A 102 -49.60 14.52 4.75
C GLU A 102 -48.85 14.26 6.05
N GLU A 103 -49.44 13.53 7.00
CA GLU A 103 -48.75 13.13 8.23
C GLU A 103 -47.48 12.32 7.95
N ARG A 104 -47.54 11.36 7.02
CA ARG A 104 -46.37 10.57 6.63
C ARG A 104 -45.29 11.46 6.02
N ARG A 105 -45.68 12.42 5.19
CA ARG A 105 -44.76 13.39 4.59
C ARG A 105 -44.12 14.27 5.67
N GLN A 106 -44.90 14.79 6.61
CA GLN A 106 -44.39 15.60 7.72
C GLN A 106 -43.41 14.81 8.58
N ARG A 107 -43.77 13.59 9.02
CA ARG A 107 -42.86 12.71 9.77
C ARG A 107 -41.56 12.41 9.00
N ALA A 108 -41.65 12.23 7.68
CA ALA A 108 -40.46 12.01 6.85
C ALA A 108 -39.56 13.25 6.78
N LEU A 109 -40.14 14.44 6.66
CA LEU A 109 -39.40 15.70 6.67
C LEU A 109 -38.74 15.97 8.03
N GLU A 110 -39.46 15.74 9.13
CA GLU A 110 -38.92 15.86 10.49
C GLU A 110 -37.76 14.87 10.72
N HIS A 111 -37.94 13.62 10.31
CA HIS A 111 -36.88 12.62 10.39
C HIS A 111 -35.65 13.03 9.57
N HIS A 112 -35.85 13.52 8.35
CA HIS A 112 -34.77 14.01 7.51
C HIS A 112 -34.03 15.19 8.15
N ALA A 113 -34.75 16.16 8.70
CA ALA A 113 -34.16 17.30 9.41
C ALA A 113 -33.31 16.85 10.61
N ASN A 114 -33.78 15.86 11.37
CA ASN A 114 -33.02 15.28 12.48
C ASN A 114 -31.72 14.61 11.99
N CYS A 115 -31.77 13.83 10.91
CA CYS A 115 -30.58 13.22 10.33
C CYS A 115 -29.57 14.27 9.82
N VAL A 116 -30.05 15.35 9.20
CA VAL A 116 -29.19 16.45 8.74
C VAL A 116 -28.49 17.11 9.93
N ARG A 117 -29.23 17.42 10.99
CA ARG A 117 -28.67 17.99 12.23
C ARG A 117 -27.60 17.10 12.86
N GLU A 118 -27.85 15.79 12.93
CA GLU A 118 -26.86 14.83 13.47
C GLU A 118 -25.60 14.76 12.60
N ASN A 119 -25.75 14.78 11.27
CA ASN A 119 -24.63 14.82 10.35
C ASN A 119 -23.81 16.12 10.48
N GLU A 120 -24.47 17.26 10.67
CA GLU A 120 -23.79 18.54 10.89
C GLU A 120 -22.97 18.54 12.18
N LEU A 121 -23.51 18.00 13.28
CA LEU A 121 -22.79 17.84 14.54
C LEU A 121 -21.57 16.94 14.37
N TRP A 122 -21.74 15.79 13.72
CA TRP A 122 -20.64 14.86 13.45
C TRP A 122 -19.57 15.49 12.54
N ASN A 123 -19.98 16.21 11.50
CA ASN A 123 -19.06 16.93 10.61
C ASN A 123 -18.26 17.99 11.37
N ALA A 124 -18.89 18.71 12.32
CA ALA A 124 -18.22 19.70 13.15
C ALA A 124 -17.19 19.05 14.09
N GLU A 125 -17.49 17.89 14.69
CA GLU A 125 -16.54 17.13 15.49
C GLU A 125 -15.34 16.65 14.66
N VAL A 126 -15.61 16.10 13.48
CA VAL A 126 -14.58 15.61 12.56
C VAL A 126 -13.72 16.77 12.02
N ALA A 127 -14.30 17.94 11.78
CA ALA A 127 -13.57 19.13 11.35
C ALA A 127 -12.51 19.54 12.39
N LYS A 128 -12.88 19.57 13.68
CA LYS A 128 -11.93 19.87 14.77
C LYS A 128 -10.77 18.89 14.81
N LEU A 129 -11.05 17.59 14.70
CA LEU A 129 -10.00 16.55 14.65
C LEU A 129 -9.08 16.71 13.43
N ARG A 130 -9.62 17.15 12.28
CA ARG A 130 -8.83 17.42 11.08
C ARG A 130 -7.92 18.62 11.28
N GLU A 131 -8.40 19.70 11.89
CA GLU A 131 -7.60 20.89 12.20
C GLU A 131 -6.44 20.54 13.14
N GLU A 132 -6.70 19.79 14.21
CA GLU A 132 -5.66 19.31 15.12
C GLU A 132 -4.61 18.43 14.43
N ARG A 133 -5.03 17.59 13.47
CA ARG A 133 -4.10 16.78 12.68
C ARG A 133 -3.27 17.65 11.74
N GLN A 134 -3.91 18.58 11.02
CA GLN A 134 -3.23 19.49 10.09
C GLN A 134 -2.22 20.38 10.82
N ALA A 135 -2.55 20.88 12.01
CA ALA A 135 -1.61 21.65 12.83
C ALA A 135 -0.36 20.84 13.20
N ARG A 136 -0.53 19.56 13.56
CA ARG A 136 0.60 18.64 13.83
C ARG A 136 1.44 18.38 12.58
N GLU A 137 0.79 18.10 11.45
CA GLU A 137 1.47 17.88 10.16
C GLU A 137 2.24 19.13 9.72
N ALA A 138 1.67 20.32 9.89
CA ALA A 138 2.33 21.59 9.59
C ALA A 138 3.58 21.80 10.46
N ALA A 139 3.49 21.57 11.77
CA ALA A 139 4.63 21.69 12.68
C ALA A 139 5.76 20.68 12.36
N ILE A 140 5.43 19.47 11.90
CA ILE A 140 6.43 18.50 11.45
C ILE A 140 7.09 18.98 10.16
N ARG A 141 6.29 19.43 9.18
CA ARG A 141 6.80 19.93 7.90
C ARG A 141 7.70 21.15 8.08
N GLU A 142 7.37 22.06 8.98
CA GLU A 142 8.22 23.21 9.31
C GLU A 142 9.60 22.76 9.82
N LYS A 143 9.65 21.75 10.70
CA LYS A 143 10.93 21.19 11.19
C LYS A 143 11.73 20.51 10.07
N GLU A 144 11.06 19.77 9.20
CA GLU A 144 11.71 19.13 8.04
C GLU A 144 12.30 20.16 7.09
N ILE A 145 11.57 21.23 6.79
CA ILE A 145 12.04 22.33 5.94
C ILE A 145 13.25 23.03 6.58
N GLN A 146 13.20 23.32 7.88
CA GLN A 146 14.32 23.93 8.60
C GLN A 146 15.56 23.03 8.59
N ALA A 147 15.40 21.72 8.79
CA ALA A 147 16.50 20.77 8.72
C ALA A 147 17.09 20.70 7.31
N ALA A 148 16.24 20.62 6.27
CA ALA A 148 16.68 20.60 4.88
C ALA A 148 17.43 21.89 4.48
N LEU A 149 16.94 23.06 4.92
CA LEU A 149 17.64 24.33 4.71
C LEU A 149 19.01 24.34 5.41
N ALA A 150 19.09 23.86 6.64
CA ALA A 150 20.35 23.81 7.39
C ALA A 150 21.38 22.87 6.74
N GLU A 151 20.96 21.69 6.25
CA GLU A 151 21.87 20.80 5.51
C GLU A 151 22.31 21.43 4.19
N HIS A 152 21.39 22.00 3.43
CA HIS A 152 21.71 22.67 2.18
C HIS A 152 22.69 23.84 2.37
N GLU A 153 22.54 24.65 3.43
CA GLU A 153 23.50 25.69 3.77
C GLU A 153 24.90 25.15 4.10
N ARG A 154 25.00 23.97 4.74
CA ARG A 154 26.29 23.33 5.02
C ARG A 154 26.93 22.81 3.74
N GLU A 155 26.17 22.14 2.89
CA GLU A 155 26.64 21.65 1.59
C GLU A 155 27.14 22.79 0.71
N GLN A 156 26.40 23.91 0.67
CA GLN A 156 26.83 25.10 -0.07
C GLN A 156 28.12 25.70 0.48
N LYS A 157 28.30 25.75 1.80
CA LYS A 157 29.56 26.22 2.41
C LYS A 157 30.74 25.32 2.02
N ILE A 158 30.58 24.00 2.11
CA ILE A 158 31.61 23.04 1.74
C ILE A 158 31.95 23.18 0.24
N LEU A 159 30.94 23.30 -0.62
CA LEU A 159 31.14 23.49 -2.05
C LEU A 159 31.89 24.79 -2.35
N MET A 160 31.51 25.89 -1.67
CA MET A 160 32.19 27.19 -1.82
C MET A 160 33.65 27.11 -1.40
N GLU A 161 33.96 26.45 -0.28
CA GLU A 161 35.32 26.23 0.20
C GLU A 161 36.15 25.39 -0.80
N GLN A 162 35.56 24.37 -1.41
CA GLN A 162 36.21 23.55 -2.45
C GLN A 162 36.50 24.34 -3.73
N ILE A 163 35.54 25.18 -4.15
CA ILE A 163 35.69 26.07 -5.30
C ILE A 163 36.81 27.08 -5.03
N ASP A 164 36.80 27.73 -3.86
CA ASP A 164 37.83 28.68 -3.46
C ASP A 164 39.22 28.04 -3.39
N ALA A 165 39.31 26.82 -2.85
CA ALA A 165 40.57 26.06 -2.82
C ALA A 165 41.07 25.75 -4.24
N SER A 166 40.17 25.40 -5.15
CA SER A 166 40.51 25.12 -6.56
C SER A 166 40.98 26.39 -7.27
N ILE A 167 40.28 27.52 -7.08
CA ILE A 167 40.67 28.83 -7.61
C ILE A 167 42.06 29.25 -7.07
N ARG A 168 42.35 29.01 -5.79
CA ARG A 168 43.67 29.32 -5.20
C ARG A 168 44.78 28.51 -5.87
N ARG A 169 44.60 27.19 -6.01
CA ARG A 169 45.56 26.32 -6.72
C ARG A 169 45.77 26.77 -8.16
N GLU A 170 44.69 27.12 -8.85
CA GLU A 170 44.77 27.59 -10.24
C GLU A 170 45.48 28.94 -10.36
N LYS A 171 45.27 29.86 -9.42
CA LYS A 171 46.01 31.14 -9.35
C LYS A 171 47.51 30.93 -9.11
N GLU A 172 47.89 29.91 -8.34
CA GLU A 172 49.29 29.55 -8.13
C GLU A 172 49.88 28.93 -9.40
N ALA A 173 49.17 27.99 -10.05
CA ALA A 173 49.57 27.38 -11.31
C ALA A 173 49.64 28.37 -12.47
N ALA A 174 48.78 29.39 -12.48
CA ALA A 174 48.75 30.42 -13.51
C ALA A 174 50.04 31.23 -13.58
N LYS A 175 50.78 31.34 -12.46
CA LYS A 175 52.10 31.98 -12.44
C LYS A 175 53.14 31.20 -13.26
N SER A 176 52.95 29.89 -13.42
CA SER A 176 53.83 29.03 -14.21
C SER A 176 53.38 28.85 -15.67
N TYR A 177 52.30 29.51 -16.10
CA TYR A 177 51.84 29.40 -17.50
C TYR A 177 52.73 30.20 -18.46
N ILE A 178 52.83 29.69 -19.68
CA ILE A 178 53.61 30.29 -20.75
C ILE A 178 52.80 31.45 -21.34
N THR A 179 53.32 32.66 -21.18
CA THR A 179 52.80 33.91 -21.79
C THR A 179 53.60 34.23 -23.06
N PRO A 180 53.11 35.09 -23.98
CA PRO A 180 53.83 35.45 -25.20
C PRO A 180 55.23 36.01 -24.95
N GLU A 181 55.46 36.60 -23.78
CA GLU A 181 56.75 37.17 -23.36
C GLU A 181 57.75 36.11 -22.89
N ASN A 182 57.28 34.95 -22.40
CA ASN A 182 58.09 33.86 -21.83
C ASN A 182 58.16 32.61 -22.74
N ILE A 183 57.84 32.75 -24.04
CA ILE A 183 57.79 31.61 -24.97
C ILE A 183 59.18 31.05 -25.23
N ASP A 184 60.13 31.91 -25.61
CA ASP A 184 61.46 31.47 -26.06
C ASP A 184 62.25 30.80 -24.92
N GLU A 185 62.18 31.36 -23.70
CA GLU A 185 62.79 30.78 -22.51
C GLU A 185 62.18 29.42 -22.14
N ALA A 186 60.85 29.26 -22.28
CA ALA A 186 60.18 28.00 -22.03
C ALA A 186 60.58 26.91 -23.05
N ILE A 187 60.79 27.27 -24.31
CA ILE A 187 61.23 26.34 -25.37
C ILE A 187 62.64 25.81 -25.06
N GLU A 188 63.58 26.70 -24.71
CA GLU A 188 64.95 26.30 -24.36
C GLU A 188 64.99 25.42 -23.09
N ASN A 189 64.18 25.74 -22.08
CA ASN A 189 64.05 24.92 -20.89
C ASN A 189 63.47 23.52 -21.19
N ALA A 190 62.50 23.42 -22.11
CA ALA A 190 61.93 22.14 -22.51
C ALA A 190 62.91 21.29 -23.36
N LEU A 191 63.74 21.92 -24.19
CA LEU A 191 64.77 21.22 -24.97
C LEU A 191 65.93 20.73 -24.09
N SER A 192 66.30 21.52 -23.08
CA SER A 192 67.39 21.18 -22.15
C SER A 192 66.99 20.15 -21.09
N ASN A 193 65.73 20.16 -20.62
CA ASN A 193 65.23 19.24 -19.61
C ASN A 193 64.13 18.31 -20.14
N VAL A 194 64.53 17.09 -20.52
CA VAL A 194 63.59 16.04 -20.95
C VAL A 194 62.98 15.33 -19.74
N MET A 195 61.67 15.51 -19.52
CA MET A 195 60.94 14.87 -18.41
C MET A 195 60.42 13.48 -18.81
N ASP A 196 60.78 12.44 -18.05
CA ASP A 196 60.28 11.06 -18.25
C ASP A 196 59.08 10.77 -17.33
N HIS A 197 57.91 10.52 -17.92
CA HIS A 197 56.70 10.13 -17.20
C HIS A 197 56.52 8.62 -17.04
N ASN A 198 57.44 7.80 -17.57
CA ASN A 198 57.33 6.34 -17.44
C ASN A 198 57.52 5.92 -15.98
N PHE A 199 56.63 5.07 -15.48
CA PHE A 199 56.78 4.41 -14.18
C PHE A 199 56.18 3.01 -14.23
N CYS A 200 56.70 2.09 -13.43
CA CYS A 200 56.08 0.78 -13.18
C CYS A 200 55.48 0.73 -11.77
N ILE A 201 54.48 -0.15 -11.60
CA ILE A 201 53.80 -0.39 -10.33
C ILE A 201 53.92 -1.87 -10.00
N ASP A 202 54.34 -2.19 -8.78
CA ASP A 202 54.38 -3.57 -8.30
C ASP A 202 52.99 -4.05 -7.84
N LEU A 203 52.86 -5.35 -7.60
CA LEU A 203 51.64 -5.95 -7.02
C LEU A 203 51.31 -5.38 -5.62
N GLU A 204 52.30 -4.83 -4.92
CA GLU A 204 52.16 -4.14 -3.63
C GLU A 204 51.74 -2.66 -3.76
N GLY A 205 51.62 -2.14 -4.99
CA GLY A 205 51.23 -0.75 -5.25
C GLY A 205 52.39 0.26 -5.18
N ASN A 206 53.64 -0.21 -5.05
CA ASN A 206 54.83 0.65 -5.03
C ASN A 206 55.13 1.19 -6.45
N ILE A 207 55.38 2.51 -6.56
CA ILE A 207 55.62 3.20 -7.84
C ILE A 207 57.13 3.41 -8.04
N PHE A 208 57.70 2.87 -9.12
CA PHE A 208 59.09 3.11 -9.51
C PHE A 208 59.16 3.96 -10.78
N LYS A 209 59.77 5.13 -10.67
CA LYS A 209 59.86 6.11 -11.76
C LYS A 209 61.07 5.83 -12.67
N GLY A 210 60.89 6.11 -13.96
CA GLY A 210 61.89 5.99 -15.01
C GLY A 210 61.70 4.77 -15.91
N ARG A 211 62.12 4.89 -17.17
CA ARG A 211 62.13 3.80 -18.18
C ARG A 211 62.85 2.52 -17.72
N TYR A 212 63.82 2.64 -16.82
CA TYR A 212 64.56 1.53 -16.21
C TYR A 212 64.44 1.56 -14.68
N GLY A 213 63.24 1.86 -14.15
CA GLY A 213 62.95 1.78 -12.73
C GLY A 213 63.29 0.39 -12.20
N LYS A 214 64.40 0.29 -11.46
CA LYS A 214 64.77 -0.95 -10.76
C LYS A 214 64.18 -0.91 -9.37
N PRO A 215 63.60 -2.00 -8.87
CA PRO A 215 63.28 -2.10 -7.45
C PRO A 215 64.58 -1.89 -6.64
N PRO A 216 64.52 -1.24 -5.48
CA PRO A 216 65.69 -1.08 -4.62
C PRO A 216 66.30 -2.45 -4.36
N PRO A 217 67.64 -2.57 -4.38
CA PRO A 217 68.29 -3.85 -4.17
C PRO A 217 67.84 -4.44 -2.83
N SER A 218 67.37 -5.68 -2.87
CA SER A 218 67.01 -6.40 -1.66
C SER A 218 68.24 -6.51 -0.76
N PRO A 219 68.11 -6.49 0.58
CA PRO A 219 69.26 -6.58 1.49
C PRO A 219 70.11 -7.86 1.30
N SER A 220 69.62 -8.87 0.57
CA SER A 220 70.36 -10.06 0.15
C SER A 220 71.36 -9.85 -0.99
N ASP A 221 71.26 -8.77 -1.77
CA ASP A 221 72.05 -8.56 -3.00
C ASP A 221 73.32 -7.70 -2.79
N MET A 222 73.55 -7.22 -1.56
CA MET A 222 74.75 -6.45 -1.21
C MET A 222 75.97 -7.40 -1.07
N LYS A 223 76.82 -7.49 -2.10
CA LYS A 223 78.16 -8.10 -1.96
C LYS A 223 79.03 -7.20 -1.07
N PRO A 224 79.79 -7.75 -0.11
CA PRO A 224 80.70 -6.96 0.71
C PRO A 224 81.80 -6.36 -0.18
N SER A 225 81.84 -5.04 -0.30
CA SER A 225 82.95 -4.33 -0.93
C SER A 225 84.21 -4.53 -0.09
N LEU A 226 85.28 -5.04 -0.73
CA LEU A 226 86.62 -5.10 -0.15
C LEU A 226 87.00 -3.71 0.40
N SER A 227 87.37 -3.69 1.68
CA SER A 227 87.87 -2.52 2.42
C SER A 227 88.95 -1.78 1.62
N GLN A 228 88.73 -0.49 1.32
CA GLN A 228 89.86 0.41 1.12
C GLN A 228 90.53 0.65 2.49
N PRO A 229 91.87 0.63 2.57
CA PRO A 229 92.59 0.84 3.82
C PRO A 229 92.32 2.24 4.37
N SER A 230 92.10 2.32 5.68
CA SER A 230 91.83 3.56 6.40
C SER A 230 92.94 4.61 6.18
N THR A 231 92.50 5.85 6.05
CA THR A 231 93.31 7.08 5.89
C THR A 231 94.34 7.28 7.02
N GLU A 232 94.24 6.53 8.11
CA GLU A 232 95.19 6.55 9.24
C GLU A 232 96.61 6.07 8.88
N ARG A 233 96.78 5.27 7.81
CA ARG A 233 98.12 4.85 7.33
C ARG A 233 98.83 5.91 6.47
N GLN A 234 98.10 6.89 5.94
CA GLN A 234 98.67 7.98 5.12
C GLN A 234 99.21 9.12 6.01
N ASP A 235 98.62 9.33 7.19
CA ASP A 235 99.08 10.35 8.15
C ASP A 235 100.28 9.93 9.01
N ALA A 236 100.54 8.63 9.15
CA ALA A 236 101.73 8.10 9.84
C ALA A 236 103.00 8.23 8.98
N GLN A 237 102.91 8.00 7.67
CA GLN A 237 104.03 8.17 6.72
C GLN A 237 104.39 9.64 6.47
N ALA A 238 103.47 10.58 6.71
CA ALA A 238 103.74 12.02 6.64
C ALA A 238 104.48 12.59 7.87
N LYS A 239 104.46 11.90 9.03
CA LYS A 239 105.15 12.33 10.27
C LYS A 239 106.59 11.79 10.42
N GLU A 240 106.94 10.70 9.73
CA GLU A 240 108.32 10.18 9.69
C GLU A 240 109.22 10.86 8.63
N ALA A 241 108.66 11.71 7.76
CA ALA A 241 109.41 12.45 6.73
C ALA A 241 109.72 13.93 7.10
N SER A 242 109.48 14.34 8.35
CA SER A 242 109.66 15.73 8.82
C SER A 242 110.55 15.88 10.08
N ASN A 243 111.45 14.93 10.35
CA ASN A 243 112.56 15.08 11.30
C ASN A 243 113.87 14.60 10.69
#